data_AF-A0AAV0YXH5-F1
#
_entry.id   AF-A0AAV0YXH5-F1
#
_cell.length_a   1.000
_cell.length_b   1.000
_cell.length_c   1.000
_cell.angle_alpha   90.00
_cell.angle_beta   90.00
_cell.angle_gamma   90.00
#
_symmetry.space_group_name_H-M   'P 1'
#
loop_
_entity.id
_entity.type
_entity.pdbx_description
1 polymer ?
#
loop_
_entity_poly.entity_id
_entity_poly.type
_entity_poly.pdbx_seq_one_letter_code
_entity_poly.pdbx_strand_id
1 'polypeptide(L)'
;MVDHIESATLENNGINPWDTSTMNDLWKKINPLMRKLEGYCSSTKPYTGKVALSTLKNASKNKVIEIGGMKYRIKGCAGQGGFAQIYKANVNSDSDNAVALKIQKPTFSWEFYMYRQLDQRISGRERSSYGFAHRVHLFSDCSILVCNYLAHGTLQDVINSDVAVGKSMEEVLCIYYTTEMLHTIETLHNVDLPKKKKEKKSPKGKVTKESLNDYKLT
;
A
#
# COMPACT_ATOMS: atom_id res chain seq x y z
N MET A 1 -39.99 10.92 35.99
CA MET A 1 -38.72 10.19 36.21
C MET A 1 -38.05 10.14 34.86
N VAL A 2 -37.23 11.15 34.57
CA VAL A 2 -36.58 11.35 33.28
C VAL A 2 -35.15 10.96 33.49
N ASP A 3 -34.76 9.79 32.97
CA ASP A 3 -33.39 9.31 33.08
C ASP A 3 -32.49 10.19 32.21
N HIS A 4 -31.58 10.89 32.87
CA HIS A 4 -30.46 11.57 32.26
C HIS A 4 -29.59 10.53 31.54
N ILE A 5 -29.59 10.55 30.21
CA ILE A 5 -28.50 9.96 29.43
C ILE A 5 -27.32 10.92 29.57
N GLU A 6 -26.48 10.63 30.55
CA GLU A 6 -25.14 11.17 30.68
C GLU A 6 -24.37 10.83 29.40
N SER A 7 -24.25 11.82 28.51
CA SER A 7 -23.37 11.72 27.35
C SER A 7 -21.95 11.66 27.89
N ALA A 8 -21.39 10.45 27.92
CA ALA A 8 -19.98 10.22 28.20
C ALA A 8 -19.17 11.11 27.25
N THR A 9 -18.58 12.16 27.79
CA THR A 9 -17.56 12.97 27.15
C THR A 9 -16.40 12.04 26.81
N LEU A 10 -16.32 11.62 25.55
CA LEU A 10 -15.08 11.12 24.97
C LEU A 10 -14.11 12.31 24.99
N GLU A 11 -13.31 12.42 26.06
CA GLU A 11 -12.12 13.27 26.09
C GLU A 11 -11.10 12.68 25.10
N ASN A 12 -11.34 12.91 23.82
CA ASN A 12 -10.36 12.74 22.78
C ASN A 12 -9.45 13.98 22.87
N ASN A 13 -8.39 13.90 23.67
CA ASN A 13 -7.25 14.82 23.56
C ASN A 13 -6.67 14.63 22.15
N GLY A 14 -7.26 15.32 21.18
CA GLY A 14 -7.15 15.03 19.76
C GLY A 14 -5.73 15.25 19.26
N ILE A 15 -4.93 14.19 19.27
CA ILE A 15 -3.64 14.17 18.58
C ILE A 15 -3.96 14.19 17.09
N ASN A 16 -3.56 15.26 16.40
CA ASN A 16 -3.60 15.28 14.94
C ASN A 16 -2.57 14.28 14.40
N PRO A 17 -2.98 13.18 13.74
CA PRO A 17 -2.06 12.17 13.23
C PRO A 17 -1.17 12.69 12.09
N TRP A 18 -1.56 13.81 11.47
CA TRP A 18 -0.80 14.50 10.42
C TRP A 18 0.02 15.67 10.93
N ASP A 19 0.07 15.88 12.24
CA ASP A 19 0.91 16.93 12.81
C ASP A 19 2.40 16.64 12.52
N THR A 20 3.12 17.69 12.11
CA THR A 20 4.51 17.56 11.68
C THR A 20 5.42 17.09 12.82
N SER A 21 5.16 17.49 14.06
CA SER A 21 5.96 17.06 15.22
C SER A 21 5.72 15.57 15.51
N THR A 22 4.46 15.14 15.57
CA THR A 22 4.07 13.73 15.76
C THR A 22 4.69 12.85 14.68
N MET A 23 4.55 13.27 13.42
CA MET A 23 5.08 12.55 12.26
C MET A 23 6.61 12.44 12.29
N ASN A 24 7.30 13.53 12.65
CA ASN A 24 8.76 13.52 12.77
C ASN A 24 9.24 12.62 13.90
N ASP A 25 8.56 12.61 15.05
CA ASP A 25 8.92 11.78 16.19
C ASP A 25 8.66 10.29 15.93
N LEU A 26 7.58 9.96 15.23
CA LEU A 26 7.33 8.60 14.74
C LEU A 26 8.40 8.20 13.71
N TRP A 27 8.74 9.08 12.78
CA TRP A 27 9.74 8.79 11.76
C TRP A 27 11.14 8.57 12.35
N LYS A 28 11.55 9.31 13.39
CA LYS A 28 12.81 9.06 14.11
C LYS A 28 12.91 7.61 14.61
N LYS A 29 11.80 7.02 15.05
CA LYS A 29 11.75 5.63 15.53
C LYS A 29 11.77 4.62 14.39
N ILE A 30 11.14 4.94 13.26
CA ILE A 30 10.93 3.99 12.15
C ILE A 30 12.04 4.03 11.10
N ASN A 31 12.67 5.18 10.87
CA ASN A 31 13.73 5.34 9.87
C ASN A 31 14.89 4.32 10.00
N PRO A 32 15.39 3.97 11.20
CA PRO A 32 16.43 2.93 11.34
C PRO A 32 16.00 1.55 10.84
N LEU A 33 14.70 1.22 10.94
CA LEU A 33 14.14 -0.02 10.42
C LEU A 33 14.00 0.04 8.90
N MET A 34 13.50 1.17 8.39
CA MET A 34 13.28 1.38 6.95
C MET A 34 14.55 1.26 6.13
N ARG A 35 15.68 1.79 6.64
CA ARG A 35 16.98 1.72 5.97
C ARG A 35 17.49 0.31 5.73
N LYS A 36 16.99 -0.68 6.46
CA LYS A 36 17.37 -2.10 6.31
C LYS A 36 16.46 -2.86 5.34
N LEU A 37 15.33 -2.27 4.96
CA LEU A 37 14.36 -2.94 4.09
C LEU A 37 14.84 -2.93 2.65
N GLU A 38 14.64 -4.06 1.97
CA GLU A 38 14.89 -4.18 0.55
C GLU A 38 14.06 -3.14 -0.23
N GLY A 39 14.70 -2.53 -1.22
CA GLY A 39 14.09 -1.50 -2.05
C GLY A 39 14.07 -0.10 -1.43
N TYR A 40 14.57 0.11 -0.20
CA TYR A 40 14.71 1.45 0.36
C TYR A 40 16.05 2.08 -0.04
N CYS A 41 16.01 3.20 -0.76
CA CYS A 41 17.19 3.97 -1.12
C CYS A 41 17.01 5.45 -0.74
N SER A 42 17.97 6.03 -0.03
CA SER A 42 17.93 7.44 0.38
C SER A 42 19.24 8.15 0.04
N SER A 43 19.10 9.37 -0.46
CA SER A 43 20.18 10.28 -0.84
C SER A 43 19.89 11.65 -0.25
N THR A 44 20.90 12.29 0.32
CA THR A 44 20.84 13.69 0.77
C THR A 44 20.98 14.68 -0.40
N LYS A 45 21.34 14.20 -1.59
CA LYS A 45 21.48 15.01 -2.80
C LYS A 45 20.13 15.09 -3.54
N PRO A 46 19.87 16.19 -4.25
CA PRO A 46 18.72 16.28 -5.15
C PRO A 46 18.85 15.28 -6.29
N TYR A 47 17.75 14.99 -6.97
CA TYR A 47 17.80 14.15 -8.16
C TYR A 47 18.59 14.84 -9.29
N THR A 48 19.71 14.23 -9.71
CA THR A 48 20.59 14.74 -10.77
C THR A 48 20.59 13.87 -12.03
N GLY A 49 19.50 13.15 -12.28
CA GLY A 49 19.40 12.32 -13.49
C GLY A 49 19.49 13.15 -14.77
N LYS A 50 19.95 12.51 -15.86
CA LYS A 50 20.13 13.13 -17.19
C LYS A 50 18.86 13.83 -17.71
N VAL A 51 17.68 13.40 -17.25
CA VAL A 51 16.40 13.98 -17.59
C VAL A 51 15.83 14.66 -16.34
N ALA A 52 15.64 15.97 -16.38
CA ALA A 52 14.99 16.69 -15.29
C ALA A 52 13.54 16.21 -15.11
N LEU A 53 13.17 15.79 -13.89
CA LEU A 53 11.83 15.26 -13.59
C LEU A 53 10.72 16.29 -13.84
N SER A 54 11.01 17.59 -13.72
CA SER A 54 10.07 18.68 -14.06
C SER A 54 9.70 18.71 -15.55
N THR A 55 10.56 18.17 -16.41
CA THR A 55 10.35 18.10 -17.87
C THR A 55 9.68 16.80 -18.30
N LEU A 56 9.48 15.84 -17.39
CA LEU A 56 8.61 14.69 -17.64
C LEU A 56 7.17 15.21 -17.68
N LYS A 57 6.71 15.68 -18.84
CA LYS A 57 5.29 15.91 -19.11
C LYS A 57 4.86 14.98 -20.26
N ASN A 58 3.73 15.27 -20.91
CA ASN A 58 3.22 14.46 -22.03
C ASN A 58 4.25 14.25 -23.17
N ALA A 59 5.24 15.14 -23.30
CA ALA A 59 6.36 15.05 -24.25
C ALA A 59 7.51 14.09 -23.82
N SER A 60 7.33 13.28 -22.77
CA SER A 60 8.36 12.38 -22.24
C SER A 60 8.30 10.96 -22.77
N LYS A 61 7.39 10.66 -23.71
CA LYS A 61 7.28 9.32 -24.31
C LYS A 61 8.65 8.88 -24.87
N ASN A 62 9.04 7.67 -24.54
CA ASN A 62 10.31 7.01 -24.88
C ASN A 62 11.58 7.61 -24.27
N LYS A 63 11.49 8.62 -23.38
CA LYS A 63 12.66 9.05 -22.60
C LYS A 63 13.08 7.93 -21.65
N VAL A 64 14.39 7.76 -21.48
CA VAL A 64 14.96 6.81 -20.52
C VAL A 64 15.52 7.60 -19.34
N ILE A 65 15.05 7.28 -18.15
CA ILE A 65 15.59 7.80 -16.90
C ILE A 65 16.31 6.70 -16.16
N GLU A 66 17.37 7.07 -15.44
CA GLU A 66 18.15 6.14 -14.62
C GLU A 66 17.93 6.47 -13.16
N ILE A 67 17.52 5.48 -12.38
CA ILE A 67 17.24 5.63 -10.95
C ILE A 67 17.80 4.38 -10.26
N GLY A 68 18.72 4.57 -9.31
CA GLY A 68 19.31 3.47 -8.55
C GLY A 68 19.98 2.39 -9.40
N GLY A 69 20.61 2.78 -10.51
CA GLY A 69 21.27 1.85 -11.46
C GLY A 69 20.32 1.13 -12.43
N MET A 70 19.01 1.34 -12.32
CA MET A 70 18.00 0.76 -13.21
C MET A 70 17.55 1.79 -14.24
N LYS A 71 17.35 1.34 -15.48
CA LYS A 71 16.87 2.19 -16.58
C LYS A 71 15.36 2.02 -16.75
N TYR A 72 14.65 3.13 -16.79
CA TYR A 72 13.21 3.16 -16.96
C TYR A 72 12.85 3.93 -18.22
N ARG A 73 12.25 3.22 -19.19
CA ARG A 73 11.76 3.84 -20.43
C ARG A 73 10.32 4.30 -20.22
N ILE A 74 10.10 5.61 -20.18
CA ILE A 74 8.79 6.22 -19.97
C ILE A 74 7.89 5.96 -21.18
N LYS A 75 6.67 5.46 -20.94
CA LYS A 75 5.66 5.22 -21.96
C LYS A 75 4.61 6.33 -22.02
N GLY A 76 4.35 6.98 -20.88
CA GLY A 76 3.43 8.11 -20.79
C GLY A 76 3.07 8.46 -19.35
N CYS A 77 2.40 9.60 -19.19
CA CYS A 77 1.76 9.98 -17.94
C CYS A 77 0.53 9.08 -17.74
N ALA A 78 0.44 8.43 -16.57
CA ALA A 78 -0.66 7.57 -16.17
C ALA A 78 -1.60 8.26 -15.16
N GLY A 79 -1.14 9.34 -14.51
CA GLY A 79 -1.96 10.09 -13.57
C GLY A 79 -1.23 11.30 -13.01
N GLN A 80 -1.97 12.31 -12.59
CA GLN A 80 -1.44 13.51 -11.97
C GLN A 80 -2.33 13.91 -10.79
N GLY A 81 -1.70 14.16 -9.64
CA GLY A 81 -2.33 14.74 -8.46
C GLY A 81 -1.60 16.02 -8.02
N GLY A 82 -2.10 16.66 -6.96
CA GLY A 82 -1.54 17.92 -6.46
C GLY A 82 -0.07 17.84 -6.02
N PHE A 83 0.34 16.68 -5.49
CA PHE A 83 1.69 16.47 -4.95
C PHE A 83 2.54 15.48 -5.77
N ALA A 84 1.93 14.74 -6.70
CA ALA A 84 2.60 13.63 -7.38
C ALA A 84 2.19 13.47 -8.84
N GLN A 85 3.12 12.98 -9.65
CA GLN A 85 2.91 12.58 -11.03
C GLN A 85 3.24 11.10 -11.18
N ILE A 86 2.42 10.37 -11.92
CA ILE A 86 2.54 8.93 -12.13
C ILE A 86 2.85 8.68 -13.59
N TYR A 87 3.91 7.93 -13.87
CA TYR A 87 4.31 7.54 -15.22
C TYR A 87 4.29 6.04 -15.38
N LYS A 88 3.75 5.56 -16.50
CA LYS A 88 4.00 4.20 -16.95
C LYS A 88 5.42 4.13 -17.50
N ALA A 89 6.20 3.14 -17.05
CA ALA A 89 7.55 2.92 -17.55
C ALA A 89 7.86 1.43 -17.68
N ASN A 90 8.83 1.11 -18.54
CA ASN A 90 9.34 -0.24 -18.73
C ASN A 90 10.74 -0.35 -18.14
N VAL A 91 10.97 -1.37 -17.32
CA VAL A 91 12.26 -1.61 -16.67
C VAL A 91 13.25 -2.22 -17.66
N ASN A 92 14.46 -1.67 -17.75
CA ASN A 92 15.56 -2.14 -18.61
C ASN A 92 15.19 -2.37 -20.09
N SER A 93 14.20 -1.62 -20.60
CA SER A 93 13.64 -1.77 -21.95
C SER A 93 12.92 -3.10 -22.23
N ASP A 94 12.63 -3.87 -21.19
CA ASP A 94 11.77 -5.05 -21.30
C ASP A 94 10.30 -4.62 -21.50
N SER A 95 9.63 -5.14 -22.53
CA SER A 95 8.24 -4.80 -22.83
C SER A 95 7.26 -5.25 -21.75
N ASP A 96 7.59 -6.37 -21.10
CA ASP A 96 6.66 -7.14 -20.27
C ASP A 96 6.75 -6.71 -18.81
N ASN A 97 7.86 -6.06 -18.44
CA ASN A 97 8.10 -5.50 -17.11
C ASN A 97 7.67 -4.03 -17.02
N ALA A 98 6.35 -3.80 -17.07
CA ALA A 98 5.75 -2.48 -16.89
C ALA A 98 5.56 -2.12 -15.40
N VAL A 99 5.99 -0.91 -15.03
CA VAL A 99 5.90 -0.35 -13.67
C VAL A 99 5.28 1.04 -13.69
N ALA A 100 4.70 1.42 -12.56
CA ALA A 100 4.27 2.79 -12.27
C ALA A 100 5.38 3.51 -11.49
N LEU A 101 5.83 4.65 -12.02
CA LEU A 101 6.74 5.56 -11.34
C LEU A 101 5.95 6.72 -10.77
N LYS A 102 5.78 6.76 -9.44
CA LYS A 102 5.16 7.88 -8.74
C LYS A 102 6.25 8.82 -8.25
N ILE A 103 6.32 9.99 -8.86
CA ILE A 103 7.25 11.06 -8.50
C ILE A 103 6.49 12.08 -7.67
N GLN A 104 6.93 12.31 -6.43
CA GLN A 104 6.28 13.19 -5.48
C GLN A 104 7.22 14.30 -5.01
N LYS A 105 6.67 15.51 -4.86
CA LYS A 105 7.34 16.70 -4.32
C LYS A 105 6.43 17.39 -3.29
N PRO A 106 6.90 17.71 -2.07
CA PRO A 106 8.23 17.39 -1.50
C PRO A 106 8.41 15.88 -1.26
N THR A 107 9.61 15.47 -0.87
CA THR A 107 9.94 14.07 -0.55
C THR A 107 9.01 13.49 0.50
N PHE A 108 8.46 12.31 0.23
CA PHE A 108 7.52 11.64 1.12
C PHE A 108 7.87 10.16 1.34
N SER A 109 8.51 9.88 2.47
CA SER A 109 8.96 8.53 2.82
C SER A 109 7.84 7.63 3.35
N TRP A 110 6.71 8.23 3.75
CA TRP A 110 5.70 7.52 4.54
C TRP A 110 4.91 6.50 3.74
N GLU A 111 4.69 6.78 2.46
CA GLU A 111 3.97 5.88 1.57
C GLU A 111 4.65 4.51 1.45
N PHE A 112 5.99 4.47 1.32
CA PHE A 112 6.71 3.20 1.25
C PHE A 112 6.61 2.42 2.56
N TYR A 113 6.67 3.09 3.71
CA TYR A 113 6.42 2.44 4.99
C TYR A 113 5.04 1.80 5.07
N MET A 114 3.99 2.50 4.62
CA MET A 114 2.64 1.94 4.60
C MET A 114 2.55 0.67 3.75
N TYR A 115 3.19 0.65 2.57
CA TYR A 115 3.30 -0.59 1.78
C TYR A 115 3.98 -1.73 2.55
N ARG A 116 5.08 -1.45 3.26
CA ARG A 116 5.75 -2.47 4.09
C ARG A 116 4.89 -2.94 5.25
N GLN A 117 4.06 -2.08 5.84
CA GLN A 117 3.09 -2.51 6.86
C GLN A 117 2.02 -3.42 6.28
N LEU A 118 1.50 -3.11 5.08
CA LEU A 118 0.57 -3.99 4.36
C LEU A 118 1.21 -5.37 4.08
N ASP A 119 2.45 -5.38 3.58
CA ASP A 119 3.21 -6.61 3.30
C ASP A 119 3.41 -7.48 4.55
N GLN A 120 3.61 -6.87 5.70
CA GLN A 120 3.85 -7.58 6.96
C GLN A 120 2.58 -8.11 7.61
N ARG A 121 1.45 -7.41 7.46
CA ARG A 121 0.23 -7.70 8.21
C ARG A 121 -0.84 -8.43 7.40
N ILE A 122 -0.85 -8.26 6.08
CA ILE A 122 -1.81 -8.91 5.17
C ILE A 122 -1.05 -9.95 4.35
N SER A 123 -1.56 -11.18 4.30
CA SER A 123 -0.91 -12.29 3.62
C SER A 123 -1.89 -13.08 2.76
N GLY A 124 -1.37 -13.94 1.88
CA GLY A 124 -2.19 -14.78 1.01
C GLY A 124 -2.94 -13.98 -0.05
N ARG A 125 -4.17 -14.39 -0.36
CA ARG A 125 -4.99 -13.84 -1.44
C ARG A 125 -5.38 -12.37 -1.21
N GLU A 126 -5.63 -11.98 0.03
CA GLU A 126 -6.04 -10.61 0.36
C GLU A 126 -4.94 -9.59 0.04
N ARG A 127 -3.68 -10.00 0.08
CA ARG A 127 -2.55 -9.09 -0.21
C ARG A 127 -2.60 -8.55 -1.63
N SER A 128 -3.07 -9.32 -2.62
CA SER A 128 -3.12 -8.87 -4.02
C SER A 128 -4.14 -7.75 -4.27
N SER A 129 -5.09 -7.54 -3.35
CA SER A 129 -6.08 -6.44 -3.46
C SER A 129 -5.49 -5.05 -3.18
N TYR A 130 -4.25 -5.00 -2.66
CA TYR A 130 -3.55 -3.75 -2.37
C TYR A 130 -2.37 -3.56 -3.33
N GLY A 131 -2.02 -2.31 -3.60
CA GLY A 131 -0.83 -2.00 -4.39
C GLY A 131 0.45 -2.60 -3.80
N PHE A 132 1.48 -2.74 -4.63
CA PHE A 132 2.79 -3.21 -4.23
C PHE A 132 3.86 -2.22 -4.66
N ALA A 133 4.72 -1.83 -3.72
CA ALA A 133 5.89 -1.00 -3.99
C ALA A 133 7.14 -1.89 -4.05
N HIS A 134 7.80 -1.92 -5.20
CA HIS A 134 9.06 -2.65 -5.36
C HIS A 134 10.21 -1.94 -4.65
N ARG A 135 10.25 -0.60 -4.75
CA ARG A 135 11.32 0.23 -4.19
C ARG A 135 10.91 1.69 -4.10
N VAL A 136 11.63 2.43 -3.25
CA VAL A 136 11.55 3.88 -3.11
C VAL A 136 12.95 4.49 -3.20
N HIS A 137 13.06 5.59 -3.93
CA HIS A 137 14.25 6.43 -4.00
C HIS A 137 13.92 7.80 -3.44
N LEU A 138 14.51 8.13 -2.29
CA LEU A 138 14.34 9.41 -1.62
C LEU A 138 15.52 10.32 -1.95
N PHE A 139 15.22 11.48 -2.51
CA PHE A 139 16.16 12.57 -2.76
C PHE A 139 15.80 13.75 -1.86
N SER A 140 16.65 14.78 -1.81
CA SER A 140 16.36 15.98 -1.01
C SER A 140 15.20 16.81 -1.56
N ASP A 141 14.88 16.68 -2.85
CA ASP A 141 13.88 17.49 -3.57
C ASP A 141 12.64 16.70 -4.03
N CYS A 142 12.70 15.37 -4.00
CA CYS A 142 11.60 14.50 -4.40
C CYS A 142 11.73 13.07 -3.86
N SER A 143 10.63 12.33 -3.91
CA SER A 143 10.63 10.87 -3.76
C SER A 143 10.12 10.22 -5.04
N ILE A 144 10.75 9.11 -5.45
CA ILE A 144 10.32 8.29 -6.58
C ILE A 144 9.99 6.89 -6.07
N LEU A 145 8.71 6.54 -6.12
CA LEU A 145 8.20 5.23 -5.75
C LEU A 145 7.96 4.40 -7.01
N VAL A 146 8.45 3.16 -7.02
CA VAL A 146 8.29 2.21 -8.13
C VAL A 146 7.29 1.14 -7.69
N CYS A 147 6.14 1.08 -8.37
CA CYS A 147 5.04 0.17 -8.05
C CYS A 147 4.63 -0.68 -9.24
N ASN A 148 3.80 -1.70 -8.98
CA ASN A 148 3.06 -2.40 -10.03
C ASN A 148 2.27 -1.40 -10.88
N TYR A 149 2.29 -1.59 -12.20
CA TYR A 149 1.40 -0.85 -13.09
C TYR A 149 0.06 -1.60 -13.25
N LEU A 150 -1.04 -0.92 -12.95
CA LEU A 150 -2.39 -1.45 -13.15
C LEU A 150 -2.92 -1.03 -14.52
N ALA A 151 -3.08 -1.99 -15.44
CA ALA A 151 -3.35 -1.70 -16.84
C ALA A 151 -4.81 -1.29 -17.14
N HIS A 152 -5.76 -1.59 -16.25
CA HIS A 152 -7.19 -1.37 -16.47
C HIS A 152 -7.69 0.02 -16.03
N GLY A 153 -6.78 0.91 -15.63
CA GLY A 153 -7.14 2.24 -15.13
C GLY A 153 -7.78 2.17 -13.75
N THR A 154 -8.46 3.27 -13.40
CA THR A 154 -9.15 3.45 -12.12
C THR A 154 -10.65 3.21 -12.26
N LEU A 155 -11.34 2.98 -11.14
CA LEU A 155 -12.80 2.94 -11.14
C LEU A 155 -13.41 4.26 -11.63
N GLN A 156 -12.74 5.40 -11.38
CA GLN A 156 -13.16 6.70 -11.92
C GLN A 156 -13.11 6.73 -13.45
N ASP A 157 -12.09 6.10 -14.06
CA ASP A 157 -12.00 6.01 -15.52
C ASP A 157 -13.16 5.19 -16.09
N VAL A 158 -13.55 4.11 -15.41
CA VAL A 158 -14.73 3.29 -15.79
C VAL A 158 -16.01 4.12 -15.70
N ILE A 159 -16.25 4.80 -14.56
CA ILE A 159 -17.44 5.65 -14.38
C ILE A 159 -17.50 6.76 -15.44
N ASN A 160 -16.36 7.41 -15.70
CA ASN A 160 -16.28 8.45 -16.71
C ASN A 160 -16.57 7.92 -18.12
N SER A 161 -16.21 6.67 -18.41
CA SER A 161 -16.49 6.03 -19.71
C SER A 161 -17.99 5.80 -19.93
N ASP A 162 -18.74 5.43 -18.88
CA ASP A 162 -20.20 5.32 -18.95
C ASP A 162 -20.86 6.68 -19.14
N VAL A 163 -20.41 7.69 -18.38
CA VAL A 163 -20.91 9.06 -18.50
C VAL A 163 -20.67 9.63 -19.89
N ALA A 164 -19.52 9.33 -20.51
CA ALA A 164 -19.19 9.78 -21.86
C ALA A 164 -20.16 9.24 -22.94
N VAL A 165 -20.81 8.10 -22.69
CA VAL A 165 -21.85 7.53 -23.57
C VAL A 165 -23.27 7.81 -23.07
N GLY A 166 -23.43 8.72 -22.10
CA GLY A 166 -24.73 9.12 -21.55
C GLY A 166 -25.37 8.06 -20.64
N LYS A 167 -24.58 7.14 -20.10
CA LYS A 167 -25.02 6.08 -19.19
C LYS A 167 -24.49 6.31 -17.79
N SER A 168 -25.06 5.59 -16.84
CA SER A 168 -24.51 5.38 -15.51
C SER A 168 -24.04 3.93 -15.36
N MET A 169 -23.10 3.69 -14.45
CA MET A 169 -22.71 2.34 -14.08
C MET A 169 -23.93 1.54 -13.60
N GLU A 170 -24.05 0.29 -14.06
CA GLU A 170 -25.15 -0.59 -13.68
C GLU A 170 -25.16 -0.86 -12.17
N GLU A 171 -26.35 -0.93 -11.57
CA GLU A 171 -26.52 -1.14 -10.13
C GLU A 171 -25.81 -2.41 -9.63
N VAL A 172 -25.84 -3.48 -10.42
CA VAL A 172 -25.14 -4.74 -10.09
C VAL A 172 -23.63 -4.54 -9.98
N LEU A 173 -23.03 -3.72 -10.85
CA LEU A 173 -21.60 -3.37 -10.78
C LEU A 173 -21.32 -2.45 -9.59
N CYS A 174 -22.21 -1.49 -9.30
CA CYS A 174 -22.11 -0.64 -8.13
C CYS A 174 -22.09 -1.46 -6.83
N ILE A 175 -23.00 -2.44 -6.69
CA ILE A 175 -23.04 -3.36 -5.55
C ILE A 175 -21.74 -4.15 -5.48
N TYR A 176 -21.30 -4.75 -6.59
CA TYR A 176 -20.05 -5.54 -6.64
C TYR A 176 -18.83 -4.73 -6.17
N TYR A 177 -18.59 -3.56 -6.75
CA TYR A 177 -17.44 -2.73 -6.36
C TYR A 177 -17.57 -2.22 -4.92
N THR A 178 -18.78 -1.91 -4.45
CA THR A 178 -19.00 -1.52 -3.06
C THR A 178 -18.64 -2.67 -2.11
N THR A 179 -19.06 -3.90 -2.41
CA THR A 179 -18.70 -5.09 -1.62
C THR A 179 -17.19 -5.30 -1.58
N GLU A 180 -16.49 -5.21 -2.72
CA GLU A 180 -15.02 -5.36 -2.77
C GLU A 180 -14.29 -4.26 -1.98
N MET A 181 -14.77 -3.01 -2.03
CA MET A 181 -14.23 -1.91 -1.23
C MET A 181 -14.42 -2.14 0.27
N LEU A 182 -15.63 -2.53 0.69
CA LEU A 182 -15.93 -2.84 2.09
C LEU A 182 -15.04 -3.96 2.60
N HIS A 183 -14.85 -5.03 1.82
CA HIS A 183 -13.97 -6.13 2.18
C HIS A 183 -12.49 -5.69 2.29
N THR A 184 -12.04 -4.81 1.40
CA THR A 184 -10.69 -4.22 1.46
C THR A 184 -10.49 -3.34 2.71
N ILE A 185 -11.52 -2.58 3.11
CA ILE A 185 -11.47 -1.75 4.33
C ILE A 185 -11.53 -2.62 5.58
N GLU A 186 -12.40 -3.62 5.61
CA GLU A 186 -12.53 -4.57 6.72
C GLU A 186 -11.21 -5.30 6.97
N THR A 187 -10.58 -5.80 5.91
CA THR A 187 -9.27 -6.47 5.99
C THR A 187 -8.22 -5.52 6.56
N LEU A 188 -8.20 -4.26 6.13
CA LEU A 188 -7.26 -3.26 6.62
C LEU A 188 -7.47 -2.97 8.12
N HIS A 189 -8.71 -2.79 8.56
CA HIS A 189 -9.03 -2.57 9.98
C HIS A 189 -8.68 -3.79 10.85
N ASN A 190 -8.88 -5.00 10.33
CA ASN A 190 -8.59 -6.24 11.05
C ASN A 190 -7.09 -6.49 11.28
N VAL A 191 -6.22 -5.83 10.51
CA VAL A 191 -4.76 -5.91 10.71
C VAL A 191 -4.19 -4.79 11.57
N ASP A 192 -4.93 -3.71 11.76
CA ASP A 192 -4.54 -2.57 12.60
C ASP A 192 -5.05 -2.68 14.04
N LEU A 193 -6.09 -3.47 14.30
CA LEU A 193 -6.56 -3.76 15.65
C LEU A 193 -5.73 -4.89 16.28
N PRO A 194 -5.14 -4.71 17.48
CA PRO A 194 -4.50 -5.81 18.18
C PRO A 194 -5.52 -6.92 18.42
N LYS A 195 -5.39 -8.04 17.70
CA LYS A 195 -6.17 -9.25 17.96
C LYS A 195 -5.86 -9.65 19.41
N LYS A 196 -6.81 -9.44 20.33
CA LYS A 196 -6.74 -10.07 21.66
C LYS A 196 -6.47 -11.54 21.39
N LYS A 197 -5.30 -12.04 21.80
CA LYS A 197 -4.95 -13.46 21.73
C LYS A 197 -6.14 -14.20 22.36
N LYS A 198 -6.94 -14.88 21.55
CA LYS A 198 -7.86 -15.88 22.08
C LYS A 198 -6.94 -16.95 22.66
N GLU A 199 -6.80 -16.96 23.98
CA GLU A 199 -6.20 -18.07 24.71
C GLU A 199 -6.89 -19.35 24.24
N LYS A 200 -6.15 -20.19 23.51
CA LYS A 200 -6.58 -21.56 23.24
C LYS A 200 -6.59 -22.27 24.60
N LYS A 201 -7.77 -22.36 25.23
CA LYS A 201 -7.99 -23.34 26.29
C LYS A 201 -7.88 -24.73 25.66
N SER A 202 -6.75 -25.41 25.86
CA SER A 202 -6.61 -26.83 25.53
C SER A 202 -7.63 -27.64 26.34
N PRO A 203 -8.40 -28.55 25.72
CA PRO A 203 -9.21 -29.50 26.47
C PRO A 203 -8.28 -30.49 27.17
N LYS A 204 -8.32 -30.54 28.51
CA LYS A 204 -7.69 -31.64 29.27
C LYS A 204 -8.54 -32.90 29.08
N GLY A 205 -8.15 -33.76 28.15
CA GLY A 205 -8.67 -35.12 28.04
C GLY A 205 -8.12 -35.99 29.18
N LYS A 206 -9.03 -36.62 29.92
CA LYS A 206 -8.73 -37.66 30.92
C LYS A 206 -8.20 -38.90 30.19
N VAL A 207 -7.03 -39.42 30.60
CA VAL A 207 -6.56 -40.75 30.21
C VAL A 207 -7.20 -41.77 31.16
N THR A 208 -8.17 -42.53 30.67
CA THR A 208 -8.59 -43.79 31.30
C THR A 208 -7.70 -44.91 30.76
N LYS A 209 -6.96 -45.56 31.67
CA LYS A 209 -6.26 -46.81 31.39
C LYS A 209 -7.30 -47.94 31.40
N GLU A 210 -7.48 -48.61 30.28
CA GLU A 210 -8.02 -49.97 30.25
C GLU A 210 -7.03 -50.86 29.50
N SER A 211 -6.61 -51.90 30.22
CA SER A 211 -5.80 -53.03 29.78
C SER A 211 -6.65 -54.01 28.98
N LEU A 212 -6.12 -54.56 27.87
CA LEU A 212 -6.38 -55.95 27.52
C LEU A 212 -5.30 -56.51 26.59
N ASN A 213 -4.93 -57.74 26.92
CA ASN A 213 -3.81 -58.56 26.46
C ASN A 213 -4.08 -59.27 25.13
N ASP A 214 -2.96 -59.79 24.60
CA ASP A 214 -2.79 -60.98 23.76
C ASP A 214 -3.19 -60.88 22.28
N TYR A 215 -2.21 -61.13 21.38
CA TYR A 215 -2.06 -62.42 20.68
C TYR A 215 -0.61 -62.64 20.22
N LYS A 216 -0.14 -63.88 20.41
CA LYS A 216 1.18 -64.47 20.09
C LYS A 216 1.39 -64.77 18.59
N LEU A 217 2.65 -64.92 18.20
CA LEU A 217 3.32 -66.00 17.41
C LEU A 217 4.60 -65.37 16.80
N THR A 218 5.82 -65.89 16.86
CA THR A 218 6.42 -67.21 17.17
C THR A 218 7.80 -66.95 17.75
#